data_AF-A0A973HRU0-F1
#
_entry.id   AF-A0A973HRU0-F1
#
_cell.length_a   1.000
_cell.length_b   1.000
_cell.length_c   1.000
_cell.angle_alpha   90.00
_cell.angle_beta   90.00
_cell.angle_gamma   90.00
#
_symmetry.space_group_name_H-M   'P 1'
#
loop_
_entity.id
_entity.type
_entity.pdbx_description
1 polymer ?
#
loop_
_entity_poly.entity_id
_entity_poly.type
_entity_poly.pdbx_seq_one_letter_code
_entity_poly.pdbx_strand_id
1 'polypeptide(L)'
;MKNVLFENIKCGSDLEFKVGACLDNVKITGKKTKELICRKIFPEDIYYERPEIDVHFDISEFDGWVEIYGIPASKVITHPDKQYKFFPEEFKKIDLEKSSFSHNWKRELEDFECESGVFNIQDEQREDINKLREMGLNI
;
A
#
# COMPACT_ATOMS: atom_id res chain seq x y z
N MET A 1 -3.37 -13.51 14.66
CA MET A 1 -3.06 -14.70 13.84
C MET A 1 -1.62 -14.59 13.39
N LYS A 2 -0.79 -15.61 13.64
CA LYS A 2 0.62 -15.63 13.23
C LYS A 2 0.82 -16.60 12.05
N ASN A 3 1.71 -16.27 11.13
CA ASN A 3 2.11 -17.09 9.97
C ASN A 3 0.93 -17.49 9.09
N VAL A 4 0.18 -16.50 8.61
CA VAL A 4 -1.01 -16.73 7.78
C VAL A 4 -0.62 -16.70 6.31
N LEU A 5 -0.74 -17.84 5.63
CA LEU A 5 -0.57 -17.92 4.19
C LEU A 5 -1.95 -18.01 3.52
N PHE A 6 -2.22 -17.04 2.67
CA PHE A 6 -3.37 -17.05 1.79
C PHE A 6 -2.93 -17.36 0.37
N GLU A 7 -3.23 -18.57 -0.13
CA GLU A 7 -2.91 -18.94 -1.50
C GLU A 7 -4.19 -19.08 -2.34
N ASN A 8 -4.18 -18.47 -3.52
CA ASN A 8 -5.25 -18.63 -4.52
C ASN A 8 -6.65 -18.36 -3.96
N ILE A 9 -6.80 -17.38 -3.05
CA ILE A 9 -8.10 -17.05 -2.48
C ILE A 9 -9.06 -16.72 -3.63
N LYS A 10 -10.11 -17.54 -3.78
CA LYS A 10 -11.23 -17.23 -4.68
C LYS A 10 -12.19 -16.28 -3.97
N CYS A 11 -11.78 -15.04 -3.78
CA CYS A 11 -12.67 -13.97 -3.35
C CYS A 11 -13.48 -13.53 -4.57
N GLY A 12 -14.81 -13.50 -4.48
CA GLY A 12 -15.66 -12.92 -5.52
C GLY A 12 -15.59 -11.37 -5.57
N SER A 13 -15.05 -10.75 -4.52
CA SER A 13 -14.94 -9.31 -4.26
C SER A 13 -13.69 -9.00 -3.43
N ASP A 14 -13.46 -7.72 -3.12
CA ASP A 14 -12.31 -7.18 -2.39
C ASP A 14 -11.99 -7.94 -1.09
N LEU A 15 -10.71 -8.26 -0.88
CA LEU A 15 -10.23 -8.84 0.37
C LEU A 15 -9.95 -7.74 1.39
N GLU A 16 -10.96 -7.42 2.21
CA GLU A 16 -10.88 -6.40 3.26
C GLU A 16 -10.32 -6.95 4.59
N PHE A 17 -9.25 -6.34 5.10
CA PHE A 17 -8.72 -6.62 6.44
C PHE A 17 -9.11 -5.53 7.43
N LYS A 18 -10.06 -5.82 8.33
CA LYS A 18 -10.37 -4.93 9.45
C LYS A 18 -9.29 -5.02 10.53
N VAL A 19 -8.52 -3.95 10.68
CA VAL A 19 -7.36 -3.91 11.58
C VAL A 19 -7.81 -3.72 13.04
N GLY A 20 -8.30 -4.80 13.63
CA GLY A 20 -8.34 -5.04 15.08
C GLY A 20 -7.65 -6.35 15.48
N ALA A 21 -7.19 -7.14 14.50
CA ALA A 21 -6.47 -8.38 14.70
C ALA A 21 -4.96 -8.12 14.64
N CYS A 22 -4.23 -8.60 15.66
CA CYS A 22 -2.76 -8.74 15.58
C CYS A 22 -2.45 -9.80 14.52
N LEU A 23 -2.20 -9.37 13.29
CA LEU A 23 -1.65 -10.20 12.23
C LEU A 23 -0.12 -10.23 12.42
N ASP A 24 0.53 -11.33 12.07
CA ASP A 24 1.97 -11.50 12.17
C ASP A 24 2.36 -12.48 11.05
N ASN A 25 3.30 -12.10 10.19
CA ASN A 25 3.73 -12.81 8.98
C ASN A 25 2.57 -13.28 8.08
N VAL A 26 1.98 -12.37 7.31
CA VAL A 26 0.94 -12.69 6.34
C VAL A 26 1.52 -12.69 4.93
N LYS A 27 1.31 -13.77 4.17
CA LYS A 27 1.68 -13.83 2.75
C LYS A 27 0.43 -14.07 1.92
N ILE A 28 0.26 -13.31 0.85
CA ILE A 28 -0.86 -13.44 -0.09
C ILE A 28 -0.31 -13.73 -1.48
N THR A 29 -0.71 -14.87 -2.06
CA THR A 29 -0.29 -15.31 -3.40
C THR A 29 -1.49 -15.68 -4.26
N GLY A 30 -1.38 -15.52 -5.58
CA GLY A 30 -2.37 -16.04 -6.53
C GLY A 30 -2.72 -15.08 -7.66
N LYS A 31 -3.31 -15.66 -8.72
CA LYS A 31 -3.72 -14.97 -9.97
C LYS A 31 -5.24 -14.84 -10.15
N LYS A 32 -6.04 -15.40 -9.23
CA LYS A 32 -7.51 -15.48 -9.37
C LYS A 32 -8.25 -14.35 -8.68
N THR A 33 -7.61 -13.70 -7.72
CA THR A 33 -8.15 -12.51 -7.05
C THR A 33 -7.86 -11.30 -7.93
N LYS A 34 -8.90 -10.55 -8.31
CA LYS A 34 -8.73 -9.35 -9.15
C LYS A 34 -8.17 -8.18 -8.36
N GLU A 35 -8.56 -8.08 -7.09
CA GLU A 35 -8.38 -6.87 -6.28
C GLU A 35 -8.09 -7.23 -4.81
N LEU A 36 -7.08 -6.57 -4.24
CA LEU A 36 -6.69 -6.66 -2.84
C LEU A 36 -6.77 -5.25 -2.24
N ILE A 37 -7.78 -5.02 -1.41
CA ILE A 37 -7.98 -3.75 -0.72
C ILE A 37 -7.82 -3.96 0.78
N CYS A 38 -6.70 -3.52 1.34
CA CYS A 38 -6.54 -3.52 2.78
C CYS A 38 -6.83 -2.12 3.32
N ARG A 39 -7.76 -1.98 4.27
CA ARG A 39 -8.10 -0.69 4.89
C ARG A 39 -8.21 -0.83 6.39
N LYS A 40 -7.56 0.06 7.13
CA LYS A 40 -7.76 0.15 8.59
C LYS A 40 -9.08 0.84 8.89
N ILE A 41 -10.09 0.05 9.23
CA ILE A 41 -11.38 0.55 9.68
C ILE A 41 -11.32 0.71 11.20
N PHE A 42 -11.35 1.95 11.67
CA PHE A 42 -11.57 2.26 13.07
C PHE A 42 -13.07 2.51 13.28
N PRO A 43 -13.70 1.93 14.32
CA PRO A 43 -15.00 2.42 14.77
C PRO A 43 -14.85 3.87 15.26
N GLU A 44 -15.77 4.75 14.84
CA GLU A 44 -15.69 6.22 14.97
C GLU A 44 -15.54 6.74 16.42
N ASP A 45 -15.83 5.91 17.42
CA ASP A 45 -16.02 6.35 18.80
C ASP A 45 -15.01 5.81 19.82
N ILE A 46 -13.90 5.19 19.39
CA ILE A 46 -12.99 4.56 20.36
C ILE A 46 -11.53 4.98 20.17
N TYR A 47 -11.05 5.78 21.12
CA TYR A 47 -9.63 6.04 21.35
C TYR A 47 -8.96 4.77 21.88
N TYR A 48 -8.59 3.86 20.97
CA TYR A 48 -7.67 2.78 21.32
C TYR A 48 -6.23 3.29 21.21
N GLU A 49 -5.40 2.99 22.22
CA GLU A 49 -3.96 2.93 22.01
C GLU A 49 -3.72 2.02 20.82
N ARG A 50 -3.11 2.56 19.78
CA ARG A 50 -2.90 1.85 18.52
C ARG A 50 -1.87 0.75 18.82
N PRO A 51 -2.23 -0.54 18.78
CA PRO A 51 -1.23 -1.58 18.94
C PRO A 51 -0.21 -1.43 17.81
N GLU A 52 1.06 -1.48 18.17
CA GLU A 52 2.16 -1.43 17.21
C GLU A 52 2.02 -2.64 16.27
N ILE A 53 1.92 -2.36 14.97
CA ILE A 53 1.69 -3.40 13.96
C ILE A 53 3.03 -4.04 13.64
N ASP A 54 3.35 -5.14 14.34
CA ASP A 54 4.49 -5.99 14.00
C ASP A 54 4.08 -7.08 12.98
N VAL A 55 3.65 -6.61 11.81
CA VAL A 55 3.28 -7.47 10.67
C VAL A 55 4.40 -7.41 9.63
N HIS A 56 4.72 -8.53 8.99
CA HIS A 56 5.30 -8.52 7.64
C HIS A 56 4.22 -9.00 6.69
N PHE A 57 3.84 -8.16 5.73
CA PHE A 57 2.77 -8.42 4.76
C PHE A 57 3.38 -8.61 3.37
N ASP A 58 3.50 -9.84 2.91
CA ASP A 58 4.14 -10.16 1.64
C ASP A 58 3.10 -10.34 0.53
N ILE A 59 3.17 -9.47 -0.47
CA ILE A 59 2.35 -9.48 -1.69
C ILE A 59 3.22 -9.53 -2.95
N SER A 60 4.51 -9.84 -2.87
CA SER A 60 5.42 -9.76 -4.02
C SER A 60 5.06 -10.72 -5.16
N GLU A 61 4.31 -11.78 -4.83
CA GLU A 61 3.83 -12.79 -5.79
C GLU A 61 2.36 -12.58 -6.19
N PHE A 62 1.71 -11.51 -5.71
CA PHE A 62 0.33 -11.21 -6.05
C PHE A 62 0.24 -10.62 -7.46
N ASP A 63 -0.71 -11.13 -8.25
CA ASP A 63 -0.90 -10.79 -9.66
C ASP A 63 -2.30 -10.23 -9.87
N GLY A 64 -2.59 -9.14 -9.16
CA GLY A 64 -3.85 -8.42 -9.19
C GLY A 64 -3.66 -6.94 -8.84
N TRP A 65 -4.76 -6.21 -8.76
CA TRP A 65 -4.76 -4.82 -8.32
C TRP A 65 -4.69 -4.73 -6.79
N VAL A 66 -3.89 -3.81 -6.27
CA VAL A 66 -3.55 -3.66 -4.85
C VAL A 66 -3.74 -2.21 -4.44
N GLU A 67 -4.41 -2.05 -3.32
CA GLU A 67 -4.56 -0.79 -2.60
C GLU A 67 -4.56 -1.07 -1.10
N ILE A 68 -3.48 -0.69 -0.42
CA ILE A 68 -3.27 -0.97 1.00
C ILE A 68 -3.15 0.35 1.76
N TYR A 69 -4.09 0.56 2.66
CA TYR A 69 -4.15 1.63 3.63
C TYR A 69 -4.12 1.09 5.06
N GLY A 70 -3.43 1.81 5.94
CA GLY A 70 -3.45 1.53 7.39
C GLY A 70 -2.59 0.35 7.86
N ILE A 71 -1.84 -0.28 6.94
CA ILE A 71 -0.64 -1.05 7.26
C ILE A 71 0.56 -0.19 6.83
N PRO A 72 1.57 0.04 7.68
CA PRO A 72 2.76 0.79 7.29
C PRO A 72 3.42 0.18 6.04
N ALA A 73 3.67 0.97 5.00
CA ALA A 73 4.26 0.47 3.75
C ALA A 73 5.67 -0.12 3.94
N SER A 74 6.39 0.28 5.00
CA SER A 74 7.66 -0.31 5.42
C SER A 74 7.53 -1.79 5.83
N LYS A 75 6.35 -2.21 6.29
CA LYS A 75 6.02 -3.56 6.72
C LYS A 75 5.48 -4.45 5.57
N VAL A 76 5.31 -3.89 4.38
CA VAL A 76 4.79 -4.61 3.19
C VAL A 76 5.95 -4.97 2.25
N ILE A 77 6.04 -6.22 1.83
CA ILE A 77 6.97 -6.68 0.78
C ILE A 77 6.20 -6.68 -0.54
N THR A 78 6.72 -5.96 -1.53
CA THR A 78 6.05 -5.67 -2.80
C THR A 78 6.87 -6.13 -3.99
N HIS A 79 6.25 -6.24 -5.17
CA HIS A 79 6.98 -6.41 -6.42
C HIS A 79 7.30 -5.02 -7.01
N PRO A 80 8.58 -4.65 -7.20
CA PRO A 80 8.97 -3.28 -7.58
C PRO A 80 8.41 -2.83 -8.94
N ASP A 81 8.17 -3.76 -9.87
CA ASP A 81 7.63 -3.42 -11.19
C ASP A 81 6.09 -3.31 -11.24
N LYS A 82 5.39 -3.75 -10.20
CA LYS A 82 3.92 -3.82 -10.14
C LYS A 82 3.33 -2.88 -9.11
N GLN A 83 3.99 -2.68 -7.98
CA GLN A 83 3.51 -1.82 -6.91
C GLN A 83 4.57 -0.83 -6.45
N TYR A 84 4.10 0.28 -5.92
CA TYR A 84 4.92 1.30 -5.28
C TYR A 84 4.45 1.58 -3.86
N LYS A 85 5.37 2.06 -3.03
CA LYS A 85 5.14 2.49 -1.67
C LYS A 85 5.00 4.00 -1.64
N PHE A 86 3.91 4.47 -1.05
CA PHE A 86 3.63 5.88 -0.91
C PHE A 86 3.91 6.33 0.51
N PHE A 87 4.76 7.34 0.64
CA PHE A 87 5.11 7.99 1.90
C PHE A 87 4.93 9.50 1.75
N PRO A 88 3.81 10.09 2.21
CA PRO A 88 3.54 11.52 2.05
C PRO A 88 4.70 12.43 2.50
N GLU A 89 5.40 12.04 3.57
CA GLU A 89 6.57 12.76 4.09
C GLU A 89 7.74 12.83 3.09
N GLU A 90 7.94 11.81 2.25
CA GLU A 90 8.97 11.83 1.20
C GLU A 90 8.60 12.80 0.07
N PHE A 91 7.32 12.87 -0.27
CA PHE A 91 6.81 13.75 -1.32
C PHE A 91 6.77 15.23 -0.90
N LYS A 92 6.59 15.53 0.39
CA LYS A 92 6.74 16.90 0.93
C LYS A 92 8.14 17.50 0.69
N LYS A 93 9.16 16.66 0.47
CA LYS A 93 10.54 17.09 0.14
C LYS A 93 10.70 17.49 -1.33
N ILE A 94 9.71 17.16 -2.17
CA ILE A 94 9.73 17.40 -3.60
C ILE A 94 8.95 18.69 -3.89
N ASP A 95 9.56 19.59 -4.67
CA ASP A 95 8.85 20.73 -5.22
C ASP A 95 7.98 20.27 -6.40
N LEU A 96 6.73 19.89 -6.10
CA LEU A 96 5.79 19.39 -7.10
C LEU A 96 5.37 20.46 -8.13
N GLU A 97 5.51 21.75 -7.80
CA GLU A 97 5.25 22.84 -8.76
C GLU A 97 6.35 22.98 -9.80
N LYS A 98 7.59 22.70 -9.41
CA LYS A 98 8.73 22.68 -10.34
C LYS A 98 8.98 21.31 -10.98
N SER A 99 8.38 20.25 -10.45
CA SER A 99 8.55 18.91 -10.99
C SER A 99 7.81 18.70 -12.31
N SER A 100 8.32 17.78 -13.14
CA SER A 100 7.63 17.31 -14.35
C SER A 100 6.60 16.20 -14.06
N PHE A 101 6.30 15.93 -12.79
CA PHE A 101 5.37 14.88 -12.39
C PHE A 101 3.95 15.24 -12.80
N SER A 102 3.17 14.22 -13.17
CA SER A 102 1.77 14.38 -13.53
C SER A 102 0.96 15.02 -12.39
N HIS A 103 -0.10 15.76 -12.74
CA HIS A 103 -0.99 16.41 -11.76
C HIS A 103 -1.70 15.41 -10.81
N ASN A 104 -1.71 14.12 -11.15
CA ASN A 104 -2.34 13.07 -10.35
C ASN A 104 -1.67 12.90 -8.98
N TRP A 105 -0.35 13.07 -8.88
CA TRP A 105 0.38 12.93 -7.60
C TRP A 105 0.04 14.00 -6.56
N LYS A 106 -0.24 15.23 -7.00
CA LYS A 106 -0.65 16.32 -6.10
C LYS A 106 -1.99 15.99 -5.44
N ARG A 107 -2.93 15.48 -6.24
CA ARG A 107 -4.24 15.06 -5.76
C ARG A 107 -4.15 13.86 -4.83
N GLU A 108 -3.32 12.86 -5.16
CA GLU A 108 -3.04 11.74 -4.26
C GLU A 108 -2.49 12.23 -2.90
N LEU A 109 -1.63 13.25 -2.86
CA LEU A 109 -1.10 13.78 -1.59
C LEU A 109 -2.11 14.56 -0.76
N GLU A 110 -3.00 15.32 -1.41
CA GLU A 110 -4.02 16.11 -0.72
C GLU A 110 -5.12 15.23 -0.11
N ASP A 111 -5.50 14.16 -0.82
CA ASP A 111 -6.59 13.25 -0.42
C ASP A 111 -6.11 12.09 0.49
N PHE A 112 -4.79 11.91 0.68
CA PHE A 112 -4.26 10.76 1.43
C PHE A 112 -4.15 11.02 2.93
N GLU A 113 -5.09 10.43 3.68
CA GLU A 113 -5.22 10.61 5.14
C GLU A 113 -4.37 9.63 5.98
N CYS A 114 -3.58 8.76 5.34
CA CYS A 114 -2.78 7.73 6.01
C CYS A 114 -1.29 8.11 6.14
N GLU A 115 -0.58 7.47 7.06
CA GLU A 115 0.89 7.67 7.23
C GLU A 115 1.71 7.13 6.05
N SER A 116 1.24 6.04 5.43
CA SER A 116 1.83 5.44 4.23
C SER A 116 0.85 4.44 3.59
N GLY A 117 1.11 4.06 2.33
CA GLY A 117 0.28 3.13 1.58
C GLY A 117 1.05 2.33 0.53
N VAL A 118 0.41 1.31 -0.02
CA VAL A 118 0.94 0.52 -1.15
C VAL A 118 -0.09 0.45 -2.25
N PHE A 119 0.34 0.73 -3.47
CA PHE A 119 -0.53 0.90 -4.62
C PHE A 119 0.02 0.21 -5.86
N ASN A 120 -0.85 -0.17 -6.78
CA ASN A 120 -0.42 -0.59 -8.11
C ASN A 120 0.16 0.57 -8.92
N ILE A 121 1.23 0.27 -9.65
CA ILE A 121 1.79 1.15 -10.67
C ILE A 121 0.86 1.13 -11.88
N GLN A 122 0.25 2.28 -12.19
CA GLN A 122 -0.45 2.46 -13.45
C GLN A 122 0.53 2.81 -14.57
N ASP A 123 0.19 2.49 -15.81
CA ASP A 123 1.09 2.73 -16.95
C ASP A 123 1.43 4.21 -17.12
N GLU A 124 0.46 5.10 -16.86
CA GLU A 124 0.66 6.55 -16.89
C GLU A 124 1.56 7.08 -15.76
N GLN A 125 1.71 6.34 -14.66
CA GLN A 125 2.53 6.71 -13.51
C GLN A 125 3.96 6.15 -13.62
N ARG A 126 4.22 5.19 -14.52
CA ARG A 126 5.46 4.42 -14.53
C ARG A 126 6.71 5.29 -14.74
N GLU A 127 6.63 6.28 -15.62
CA GLU A 127 7.74 7.20 -15.86
C GLU A 127 8.04 8.06 -14.62
N ASP A 128 7.00 8.59 -13.98
CA ASP A 128 7.12 9.39 -12.75
C ASP A 128 7.75 8.57 -11.62
N ILE A 129 7.30 7.33 -11.43
CA ILE A 129 7.83 6.42 -10.40
C ILE A 129 9.31 6.12 -10.63
N ASN A 130 9.71 5.89 -11.89
CA ASN A 130 11.12 5.66 -12.20
C ASN A 130 11.98 6.89 -11.86
N LYS A 131 11.53 8.09 -12.20
CA LYS A 131 12.20 9.35 -11.83
C LYS A 131 12.29 9.51 -10.31
N LEU A 132 11.21 9.23 -9.57
CA LEU A 132 11.21 9.30 -8.11
C LEU A 132 12.22 8.32 -7.48
N ARG A 133 12.35 7.11 -8.04
CA ARG A 133 13.38 6.14 -7.63
C ARG A 133 14.79 6.63 -7.94
N GLU A 134 15.01 7.25 -9.09
CA GLU A 134 16.30 7.85 -9.46
C GLU A 134 16.70 9.00 -8.53
N MET A 135 15.71 9.72 -7.98
CA MET A 135 15.91 10.75 -6.94
C MET A 135 16.23 10.16 -5.56
N GLY A 136 16.24 8.82 -5.42
CA GLY A 136 16.53 8.13 -4.16
C GLY A 136 15.36 8.06 -3.19
N LEU A 137 14.13 8.32 -3.65
CA LEU A 137 12.94 8.19 -2.82
C LEU A 137 12.63 6.71 -2.61
N ASN A 138 12.16 6.38 -1.42
CA ASN A 138 11.77 5.03 -1.05
C ASN A 138 10.34 4.75 -1.54
N ILE A 139 10.19 4.50 -2.85
CA ILE A 139 8.91 4.29 -3.56
C ILE A 139 8.86 2.97 -4.34
#